data_AF-A0A1Q4ZSS9-F1
#
_entry.id   AF-A0A1Q4ZSS9-F1
#
_cell.length_a   1.000
_cell.length_b   1.000
_cell.length_c   1.000
_cell.angle_alpha   90.00
_cell.angle_beta   90.00
_cell.angle_gamma   90.00
#
_symmetry.space_group_name_H-M   'P 1'
#
loop_
_entity.id
_entity.type
_entity.pdbx_description
1 polymer ?
#
loop_
_entity_poly.entity_id
_entity_poly.type
_entity_poly.pdbx_seq_one_letter_code
_entity_poly.pdbx_strand_id
1 'polypeptide(L)'
;MDSQKEFDAYAAGDWKGAWDLWTKEGKTAITRDEYARLHTECKTITGLTFEITNARLEGEDKAVVNFKRSIVAGMSEIRYEDGQWRYQPDADSMADYAKGVDKVIAEGRASGRCEK
;
A
#
# COMPACT_ATOMS: atom_id res chain seq x y z
N MET A 1 10.81 10.12 7.83
CA MET A 1 10.74 8.97 6.91
C MET A 1 9.42 9.04 6.19
N ASP A 2 9.42 9.10 4.86
CA ASP A 2 8.18 9.24 4.07
C ASP A 2 7.22 8.06 4.22
N SER A 3 7.71 6.89 4.64
CA SER A 3 6.88 5.75 5.03
C SER A 3 5.89 6.09 6.14
N GLN A 4 6.27 6.91 7.12
CA GLN A 4 5.36 7.33 8.19
C GLN A 4 4.20 8.19 7.66
N LYS A 5 4.45 9.01 6.63
CA LYS A 5 3.41 9.82 5.98
C LYS A 5 2.45 8.96 5.17
N GLU A 6 2.94 7.92 4.51
CA GLU A 6 2.09 6.97 3.80
C GLU A 6 1.12 6.28 4.75
N PHE A 7 1.63 5.79 5.89
CA PHE A 7 0.81 5.18 6.90
C PHE A 7 -0.19 6.16 7.55
N ASP A 8 0.21 7.42 7.75
CA ASP A 8 -0.69 8.47 8.25
C ASP A 8 -1.80 8.79 7.24
N ALA A 9 -1.44 8.89 5.95
CA ALA A 9 -2.41 9.03 4.87
C ALA A 9 -3.37 7.81 4.83
N TYR A 10 -2.86 6.60 5.01
CA TYR A 10 -3.65 5.39 5.12
C TYR A 10 -4.62 5.43 6.31
N ALA A 11 -4.15 5.87 7.48
CA ALA A 11 -4.96 6.04 8.67
C ALA A 11 -6.04 7.13 8.48
N ALA A 12 -5.71 8.22 7.78
CA ALA A 12 -6.62 9.30 7.45
C ALA A 12 -7.63 8.94 6.34
N GLY A 13 -7.47 7.79 5.66
CA GLY A 13 -8.26 7.43 4.49
C GLY A 13 -7.87 8.18 3.22
N ASP A 14 -6.71 8.83 3.21
CA ASP A 14 -6.13 9.50 2.05
C ASP A 14 -5.36 8.50 1.17
N TRP A 15 -6.11 7.62 0.50
CA TRP A 15 -5.56 6.62 -0.43
C TRP A 15 -4.78 7.26 -1.58
N LYS A 16 -5.21 8.47 -1.95
CA LYS A 16 -4.68 9.23 -3.07
C LYS A 16 -3.28 9.79 -2.78
N GLY A 17 -2.98 10.15 -1.54
CA GLY A 17 -1.66 10.57 -1.08
C GLY A 17 -0.75 9.38 -0.81
N ALA A 18 -1.28 8.27 -0.28
CA ALA A 18 -0.53 7.02 -0.19
C ALA A 18 -0.03 6.57 -1.57
N TRP A 19 -0.90 6.56 -2.59
CA TRP A 19 -0.50 6.24 -3.97
C TRP A 19 0.56 7.20 -4.53
N ASP A 20 0.57 8.47 -4.11
CA ASP A 20 1.61 9.41 -4.57
C ASP A 20 3.00 9.07 -4.04
N LEU A 21 3.08 8.38 -2.90
CA LEU A 21 4.31 7.90 -2.29
C LEU A 21 4.80 6.58 -2.91
N TRP A 22 4.13 6.03 -3.92
CA TRP A 22 4.53 4.80 -4.59
C TRP A 22 5.61 4.99 -5.65
N THR A 23 6.35 3.91 -5.95
CA THR A 23 7.34 3.85 -7.03
C THR A 23 6.70 4.07 -8.41
N LYS A 24 7.49 4.45 -9.42
CA LYS A 24 6.97 4.64 -10.78
C LYS A 24 6.40 3.32 -11.35
N GLU A 25 7.01 2.19 -10.99
CA GLU A 25 6.53 0.84 -11.31
C GLU A 25 5.18 0.54 -10.63
N GLY A 26 5.03 0.84 -9.33
CA GLY A 26 3.74 0.65 -8.65
C GLY A 26 2.63 1.52 -9.24
N LYS A 27 2.95 2.78 -9.59
CA LYS A 27 2.02 3.72 -10.24
C LYS A 27 1.62 3.31 -11.66
N THR A 28 2.40 2.46 -12.34
CA THR A 28 2.05 1.94 -13.67
C THR A 28 1.15 0.72 -13.60
N ALA A 29 1.11 0.01 -12.46
CA ALA A 29 0.22 -1.12 -12.24
C ALA A 29 -1.23 -0.71 -11.93
N ILE A 30 -1.45 0.44 -11.27
CA ILE A 30 -2.78 0.93 -10.88
C ILE A 30 -2.87 2.44 -10.96
N THR A 31 -3.99 2.97 -11.45
CA THR A 31 -4.22 4.41 -11.40
C THR A 31 -4.63 4.87 -10.00
N ARG A 32 -4.34 6.14 -9.68
CA ARG A 32 -4.71 6.77 -8.40
C ARG A 32 -6.19 6.65 -8.06
N ASP A 33 -7.07 6.74 -9.06
CA ASP A 33 -8.52 6.69 -8.87
C ASP A 33 -9.02 5.26 -8.64
N GLU A 34 -8.47 4.30 -9.39
CA GLU A 34 -8.70 2.88 -9.17
C GLU A 34 -8.24 2.44 -7.77
N TYR A 35 -7.06 2.88 -7.35
CA TYR A 35 -6.53 2.59 -6.02
C TYR A 35 -7.47 3.10 -4.91
N ALA A 36 -7.89 4.37 -5.00
CA ALA A 36 -8.84 4.93 -4.05
C ALA A 36 -10.17 4.18 -4.04
N ARG A 37 -10.66 3.76 -5.22
CA ARG A 37 -11.90 3.01 -5.36
C ARG A 37 -11.79 1.62 -4.75
N LEU A 38 -10.69 0.91 -4.94
CA LEU A 38 -10.42 -0.40 -4.33
C LEU A 38 -10.52 -0.33 -2.80
N HIS A 39 -9.83 0.63 -2.19
CA HIS A 39 -9.81 0.77 -0.73
C HIS A 39 -11.16 1.22 -0.17
N THR A 40 -11.88 2.05 -0.93
CA THR A 40 -13.23 2.49 -0.59
C THR A 40 -14.23 1.32 -0.67
N GLU A 41 -14.21 0.57 -1.77
CA GLU A 41 -15.13 -0.56 -2.03
C GLU A 41 -14.86 -1.75 -1.12
N CYS A 42 -13.60 -1.96 -0.74
CA CYS A 42 -13.19 -2.99 0.21
C CYS A 42 -13.31 -2.54 1.67
N LYS A 43 -13.82 -1.33 1.93
CA LYS A 43 -13.92 -0.71 3.26
C LYS A 43 -12.67 -0.96 4.10
N THR A 44 -11.51 -0.67 3.52
CA THR A 44 -10.24 -0.84 4.23
C THR A 44 -10.31 -0.05 5.53
N ILE A 45 -10.07 -0.73 6.66
CA ILE A 45 -10.22 -0.13 7.99
C ILE A 45 -9.29 1.08 8.10
N THR A 46 -9.88 2.27 8.13
CA THR A 46 -9.21 3.56 8.37
C THR A 46 -9.19 3.87 9.87
N GLY A 47 -8.35 4.81 10.29
CA GLY A 47 -8.23 5.24 11.69
C GLY A 47 -7.43 4.28 12.58
N LEU A 48 -6.73 3.32 12.00
CA LEU A 48 -5.78 2.48 12.73
C LEU A 48 -4.46 3.20 12.88
N THR A 49 -3.93 3.27 14.10
CA THR A 49 -2.58 3.76 14.33
C THR A 49 -1.58 2.75 13.77
N PHE A 50 -0.81 3.19 12.78
CA PHE A 50 0.30 2.44 12.23
C PHE A 50 1.57 2.83 12.98
N GLU A 51 2.18 1.86 13.65
CA GLU A 51 3.46 2.04 14.32
C GLU A 51 4.54 1.30 13.53
N ILE A 52 5.59 1.99 13.10
CA ILE A 52 6.74 1.34 12.46
C ILE A 52 7.55 0.68 13.58
N THR A 53 7.58 -0.65 13.58
CA THR A 53 8.30 -1.43 14.59
C THR A 53 9.75 -1.66 14.20
N ASN A 54 10.03 -1.78 12.90
CA ASN A 54 11.39 -1.98 12.42
C ASN A 54 11.52 -1.49 10.97
N ALA A 55 12.70 -1.02 10.58
CA ALA A 55 13.04 -0.74 9.19
C ALA A 55 14.41 -1.34 8.90
N ARG A 56 14.47 -2.26 7.94
CA ARG A 56 15.69 -2.94 7.54
C ARG A 56 16.03 -2.54 6.11
N LEU A 57 17.21 -1.97 5.88
CA LEU A 57 17.71 -1.82 4.51
C LEU A 57 18.09 -3.19 3.93
N GLU A 58 17.58 -3.47 2.73
CA GLU A 58 17.84 -4.67 1.92
C GLU A 58 18.56 -4.23 0.63
N GLY A 59 19.83 -3.83 0.76
CA GLY A 59 20.64 -3.33 -0.35
C GLY A 59 20.81 -1.81 -0.34
N GLU A 60 21.26 -1.26 -1.48
CA GLU A 60 21.54 0.19 -1.61
C GLU A 60 20.29 1.02 -1.89
N ASP A 61 19.29 0.45 -2.59
CA ASP A 61 18.07 1.12 -3.02
C ASP A 61 16.77 0.52 -2.45
N LYS A 62 16.83 -0.46 -1.54
CA LYS A 62 15.62 -1.06 -0.95
C LYS A 62 15.67 -1.09 0.57
N ALA A 63 14.50 -0.97 1.17
CA ALA A 63 14.31 -1.21 2.58
C ALA A 63 12.95 -1.87 2.84
N VAL A 64 12.89 -2.69 3.89
CA VAL A 64 11.70 -3.37 4.35
C VAL A 64 11.30 -2.74 5.67
N VAL A 65 10.13 -2.11 5.68
CA VAL A 65 9.52 -1.47 6.84
C VAL A 65 8.50 -2.42 7.42
N ASN A 66 8.74 -2.89 8.64
CA ASN A 66 7.78 -3.63 9.43
C ASN A 66 6.93 -2.64 10.20
N PHE A 67 5.61 -2.76 10.04
CA PHE A 67 4.64 -1.92 10.71
C PHE A 67 3.64 -2.78 11.47
N LYS A 68 3.14 -2.23 12.57
CA LYS A 68 2.09 -2.85 13.37
C LYS A 68 0.89 -1.91 13.36
N ARG A 69 -0.24 -2.40 12.86
CA ARG A 69 -1.55 -1.81 13.08
C ARG A 69 -2.18 -2.46 14.31
N SER A 70 -3.07 -1.77 15.01
CA SER A 70 -3.66 -2.22 16.29
C SER A 70 -4.25 -3.63 16.25
N ILE A 71 -4.65 -4.12 15.08
CA ILE A 71 -5.25 -5.45 14.87
C ILE A 71 -4.30 -6.48 14.22
N VAL A 72 -3.18 -6.08 13.59
CA VAL A 72 -2.29 -7.00 12.84
C VAL A 72 -0.92 -6.36 12.54
N ALA A 73 0.15 -7.14 12.47
CA ALA A 73 1.44 -6.67 11.96
C ALA A 73 1.60 -7.00 10.46
N GLY A 74 2.27 -6.12 9.73
CA GLY A 74 2.59 -6.30 8.32
C GLY A 74 4.02 -5.84 8.02
N MET A 75 4.48 -6.16 6.83
CA MET A 75 5.72 -5.61 6.28
C MET A 75 5.42 -4.92 4.95
N SER A 76 6.21 -3.90 4.64
CA SER A 76 6.08 -3.07 3.46
C SER A 76 7.46 -2.85 2.88
N GLU A 77 7.62 -3.17 1.61
CA GLU A 77 8.86 -2.90 0.89
C GLU A 77 8.83 -1.47 0.33
N ILE A 78 9.91 -0.74 0.55
CA ILE A 78 10.13 0.60 0.01
C ILE A 78 11.42 0.61 -0.80
N ARG A 79 11.46 1.43 -1.83
CA ARG A 79 12.64 1.69 -2.63
C ARG A 79 13.04 3.14 -2.64
N TYR A 80 14.33 3.39 -2.71
CA TYR A 80 14.89 4.71 -2.83
C TYR A 80 14.95 5.11 -4.31
N GLU A 81 14.03 5.97 -4.73
CA GLU A 81 13.96 6.50 -6.09
C GLU A 81 13.83 8.03 -6.07
N ASP A 82 14.49 8.73 -7.00
CA ASP A 82 14.35 10.19 -7.15
C ASP A 82 14.70 10.97 -5.84
N GLY A 83 15.61 10.40 -5.02
CA GLY A 83 16.02 10.98 -3.73
C GLY A 83 15.02 10.79 -2.59
N GLN A 84 13.97 10.00 -2.78
CA GLN A 84 12.93 9.76 -1.79
C GLN A 84 12.63 8.26 -1.65
N TRP A 85 12.22 7.85 -0.45
CA TRP A 85 11.74 6.49 -0.22
C TRP A 85 10.30 6.37 -0.69
N ARG A 86 10.07 5.46 -1.62
CA ARG A 86 8.77 5.19 -2.24
C ARG A 86 8.32 3.78 -1.97
N TYR A 87 7.04 3.58 -1.70
CA TYR A 87 6.50 2.25 -1.49
C TYR A 87 6.50 1.45 -2.79
N GLN A 88 7.00 0.22 -2.73
CA GLN A 88 6.97 -0.71 -3.83
C GLN A 88 5.94 -1.81 -3.53
N PRO A 89 4.86 -1.90 -4.33
CA PRO A 89 3.97 -3.05 -4.28
C PRO A 89 4.71 -4.32 -4.72
N ASP A 90 4.43 -5.44 -4.07
CA ASP A 90 4.90 -6.75 -4.50
C ASP A 90 4.46 -7.08 -5.94
N ALA A 91 5.24 -7.92 -6.62
CA ALA A 91 4.95 -8.35 -7.99
C ALA A 91 3.57 -9.03 -8.12
N ASP A 92 3.14 -9.76 -7.09
CA ASP A 92 1.81 -10.37 -7.04
C ASP A 92 0.70 -9.31 -6.99
N SER A 93 0.83 -8.31 -6.11
CA SER A 93 -0.08 -7.17 -6.03
C SER A 93 -0.11 -6.37 -7.33
N MET A 94 1.05 -6.12 -7.95
CA MET A 94 1.12 -5.43 -9.25
C MET A 94 0.43 -6.23 -10.36
N ALA A 95 0.62 -7.56 -10.39
CA ALA A 95 -0.06 -8.43 -11.35
C ALA A 95 -1.58 -8.42 -11.14
N ASP A 96 -2.04 -8.40 -9.89
CA ASP A 96 -3.46 -8.30 -9.56
C ASP A 96 -4.04 -6.95 -9.99
N TYR A 97 -3.36 -5.86 -9.67
CA TYR A 97 -3.76 -4.53 -10.12
C TYR A 97 -3.80 -4.40 -11.64
N ALA A 98 -2.86 -5.04 -12.35
CA ALA A 98 -2.84 -5.09 -13.80
C ALA A 98 -4.02 -5.89 -14.40
N LYS A 99 -4.66 -6.81 -13.64
CA LYS A 99 -5.92 -7.46 -14.06
C LYS A 99 -7.11 -6.49 -14.03
N GLY A 100 -6.96 -5.35 -13.36
CA GLY A 100 -7.97 -4.31 -13.18
C GLY A 100 -8.62 -4.35 -11.80
N VAL A 101 -8.83 -3.17 -11.19
CA VAL A 101 -9.37 -3.05 -9.82
C VAL A 101 -10.70 -3.74 -9.61
N ASP A 102 -11.56 -3.78 -10.62
CA ASP A 102 -12.86 -4.44 -10.52
C ASP A 102 -12.71 -5.95 -10.25
N LYS A 103 -11.71 -6.60 -10.89
CA LYS A 103 -11.38 -8.00 -10.61
C LYS A 103 -10.77 -8.17 -9.24
N VAL A 104 -9.83 -7.32 -8.84
CA VAL A 104 -9.20 -7.41 -7.51
C VAL A 104 -10.24 -7.23 -6.39
N ILE A 105 -11.18 -6.29 -6.54
CA ILE A 105 -12.29 -6.12 -5.59
C ILE A 105 -13.19 -7.37 -5.61
N ALA A 106 -13.54 -7.90 -6.78
CA ALA A 106 -14.38 -9.08 -6.89
C ALA A 106 -13.72 -10.32 -6.26
N GLU A 107 -12.44 -10.57 -6.54
CA GLU A 107 -11.64 -11.65 -5.94
C GLU A 107 -11.44 -11.43 -4.43
N GLY A 108 -11.24 -10.18 -4.01
CA GLY A 108 -11.14 -9.77 -2.60
C GLY A 108 -12.44 -10.00 -1.83
N ARG A 109 -13.59 -9.65 -2.42
CA ARG A 109 -14.92 -9.93 -1.87
C ARG A 109 -15.21 -11.44 -1.85
N ALA A 110 -14.81 -12.17 -2.89
CA ALA A 110 -14.97 -13.62 -2.96
C ALA A 110 -14.11 -14.35 -1.91
N SER A 111 -12.92 -13.82 -1.63
CA SER A 111 -11.98 -14.38 -0.64
C SER A 111 -12.24 -13.90 0.80
N GLY A 112 -13.22 -13.00 1.00
CA GLY A 112 -13.52 -12.40 2.31
C GLY A 112 -12.48 -11.39 2.81
N ARG A 113 -11.55 -10.97 1.94
CA ARG A 113 -10.54 -9.94 2.23
C ARG A 113 -11.15 -8.53 2.18
N CYS A 114 -12.21 -8.36 1.41
CA CYS A 114 -13.05 -7.17 1.35
C CYS A 114 -14.42 -7.54 1.94
N GLU A 115 -14.86 -6.84 2.99
CA GLU A 115 -16.20 -7.06 3.54
C GLU A 115 -17.26 -6.80 2.46
N LYS A 116 -18.34 -7.59 2.52
CA LYS A 116 -19.40 -7.66 1.52
C LYS A 116 -20.32 -6.44 1.57
#